data_AF-A0A4R1LAN7-F1
#
_entry.id   AF-A0A4R1LAN7-F1
#
_cell.length_a   1.000
_cell.length_b   1.000
_cell.length_c   1.000
_cell.angle_alpha   90.00
_cell.angle_beta   90.00
_cell.angle_gamma   90.00
#
_symmetry.space_group_name_H-M   'P 1'
#
loop_
_entity.id
_entity.type
_entity.pdbx_description
1 polymer ?
#
loop_
_entity_poly.entity_id
_entity_poly.type
_entity_poly.pdbx_seq_one_letter_code
_entity_poly.pdbx_strand_id
1 'polypeptide(L)' 'MTDTLWRCEQLRAGKVYNSVMFNSRKEADEFVAQMTRVEPDLFWRVEAIPVSMVWN' A
#
# COMPACT_ATOMS: atom_id res chain seq x y z
N MET A 1 -5.21 -2.02 -17.76
CA MET A 1 -5.07 -2.51 -16.37
C MET A 1 -3.89 -3.46 -16.36
N THR A 2 -2.93 -3.26 -15.48
CA THR A 2 -1.81 -4.19 -15.26
C THR A 2 -2.29 -5.37 -14.45
N ASP A 3 -1.77 -6.58 -14.70
CA ASP A 3 -2.10 -7.79 -13.92
C ASP A 3 -1.58 -7.74 -12.47
N THR A 4 -0.81 -6.71 -12.13
CA THR A 4 -0.23 -6.46 -10.82
C THR A 4 -0.73 -5.14 -10.27
N LEU A 5 -1.18 -5.16 -9.01
CA LEU A 5 -1.46 -3.99 -8.19
C LEU A 5 -0.42 -3.87 -7.08
N TRP A 6 -0.26 -2.66 -6.57
CA TRP A 6 0.62 -2.36 -5.45
C TRP A 6 -0.21 -2.03 -4.23
N ARG A 7 -0.17 -2.92 -3.25
CA ARG A 7 -0.89 -2.80 -1.98
C ARG A 7 -0.01 -2.07 -0.97
N CYS A 8 -0.52 -0.99 -0.41
CA CYS A 8 0.06 -0.26 0.72
C CYS A 8 -0.81 -0.49 1.95
N GLU A 9 -0.29 -1.21 2.94
CA GLU A 9 -0.99 -1.46 4.21
C GLU A 9 -0.39 -0.61 5.33
N GLN A 10 -1.25 0.13 6.00
CA GLN A 10 -0.93 0.85 7.22
C GLN A 10 -1.03 -0.11 8.40
N LEU A 11 0.07 -0.27 9.14
CA LEU A 11 0.12 -1.09 10.34
C LEU A 11 0.05 -0.19 11.58
N ARG A 12 -0.87 -0.55 12.49
CA ARG A 12 -0.99 0.07 13.81
C ARG A 12 -1.20 -1.00 14.85
N ALA A 13 -0.39 -0.99 15.90
CA ALA A 13 -0.42 -2.01 16.97
C ALA A 13 -0.40 -3.46 16.44
N GLY A 14 0.40 -3.73 15.39
CA GLY A 14 0.56 -5.05 14.79
C GLY A 14 -0.62 -5.52 13.92
N LYS A 15 -1.62 -4.67 13.66
CA LYS A 15 -2.77 -4.98 12.80
C LYS A 15 -2.80 -4.07 11.58
N VAL A 16 -3.32 -4.59 10.48
CA VAL A 16 -3.66 -3.77 9.30
C VAL A 16 -4.85 -2.89 9.68
N TYR A 17 -4.64 -1.59 9.67
CA TYR A 17 -5.66 -0.59 9.96
C TYR A 17 -6.30 -0.05 8.67
N ASN A 18 -5.49 0.14 7.63
CA ASN A 18 -5.93 0.62 6.33
C ASN A 18 -5.13 -0.07 5.22
N SER A 19 -5.73 -0.22 4.04
CA SER A 19 -5.09 -0.71 2.83
C SER A 19 -5.49 0.14 1.63
N VAL A 20 -4.52 0.60 0.87
CA VAL A 20 -4.72 1.35 -0.37
C VAL A 20 -4.03 0.62 -1.51
N MET A 21 -4.64 0.62 -2.70
CA MET A 21 -4.14 -0.08 -3.88
C MET A 21 -3.79 0.92 -4.98
N PHE A 22 -2.68 0.67 -5.67
CA PHE A 22 -2.20 1.47 -6.80
C PHE A 22 -1.94 0.59 -8.02
N ASN A 23 -2.05 1.17 -9.21
CA ASN A 23 -1.76 0.44 -10.46
C ASN A 23 -0.25 0.37 -10.74
N SER A 24 0.55 1.22 -10.11
CA SER A 24 1.99 1.27 -10.32
C SER A 24 2.78 1.35 -9.01
N ARG A 25 4.01 0.82 -9.06
CA ARG A 25 5.01 0.92 -7.99
C ARG A 25 5.25 2.39 -7.60
N LYS A 26 5.37 3.23 -8.63
CA LYS A 26 5.70 4.65 -8.47
C LYS A 26 4.64 5.38 -7.64
N GLU A 27 3.36 5.21 -7.96
CA GLU A 27 2.26 5.82 -7.20
C GLU A 27 2.25 5.33 -5.74
N ALA A 28 2.48 4.03 -5.52
CA ALA A 28 2.55 3.45 -4.19
C ALA A 28 3.71 4.02 -3.35
N ASP A 29 4.89 4.13 -3.94
CA ASP A 29 6.09 4.67 -3.29
C ASP A 29 5.92 6.18 -3.00
N GLU A 30 5.37 6.95 -3.94
CA GLU A 30 5.06 8.38 -3.76
C GLU A 30 4.06 8.60 -2.62
N PHE A 31 3.00 7.78 -2.57
CA PHE A 31 2.01 7.83 -1.49
C PHE A 31 2.64 7.54 -0.12
N VAL A 32 3.43 6.47 0.01
CA VAL A 32 4.08 6.13 1.29
C VAL A 32 5.09 7.19 1.69
N ALA A 33 5.84 7.75 0.75
CA ALA A 33 6.79 8.84 1.03
C ALA A 33 6.08 10.10 1.55
N GLN A 34 4.89 10.43 1.01
CA GLN A 34 4.08 11.54 1.53
C GLN A 34 3.52 11.22 2.92
N MET A 35 2.93 10.04 3.12
CA MET A 35 2.34 9.67 4.42
C MET A 35 3.38 9.59 5.54
N THR A 36 4.57 9.08 5.25
CA THR A 36 5.68 9.02 6.22
C THR A 36 6.10 10.41 6.69
N ARG A 37 5.94 11.45 5.87
CA ARG A 37 6.24 12.84 6.28
C ARG A 37 5.17 13.45 7.16
N VAL A 38 3.90 13.09 6.93
CA VAL A 38 2.76 13.64 7.69
C VAL A 38 2.62 12.91 9.03
N GLU A 39 2.80 11.60 9.04
CA GLU A 39 2.61 10.73 10.20
C GLU A 39 3.78 9.72 10.30
N PRO A 40 4.95 10.14 10.82
CA PRO A 40 6.17 9.31 10.83
C PRO A 40 6.08 8.07 11.75
N ASP A 41 5.14 8.06 12.70
CA ASP A 41 4.92 6.92 13.61
C ASP A 41 4.12 5.77 12.95
N LEU A 42 3.63 5.98 11.73
CA LEU A 42 2.91 4.96 10.98
C LEU A 42 3.86 4.12 10.15
N PHE A 43 3.69 2.81 10.28
CA PHE A 43 4.42 1.85 9.46
C PHE A 43 3.59 1.47 8.24
N TRP A 44 4.23 1.50 7.08
CA TRP A 44 3.63 1.12 5.81
C TRP A 44 4.32 -0.12 5.25
N ARG A 45 3.54 -1.12 4.86
CA ARG A 45 4.00 -2.28 4.09
C ARG A 45 3.55 -2.13 2.65
N VAL A 46 4.50 -2.15 1.72
CA VAL A 46 4.23 -2.06 0.27
C VAL A 46 4.54 -3.42 -0.38
N GLU A 47 3.57 -3.98 -1.09
CA GLU A 47 3.68 -5.29 -1.72
C GLU A 47 3.02 -5.32 -3.10
N ALA A 48 3.67 -6.00 -4.06
CA ALA A 48 3.06 -6.30 -5.35
C ALA A 48 2.12 -7.51 -5.21
N ILE A 49 0.86 -7.35 -5.59
CA ILE A 49 -0.14 -8.43 -5.57
C ILE A 49 -0.76 -8.62 -6.96
N PRO A 50 -1.10 -9.85 -7.36
CA PRO A 50 -1.83 -10.09 -8.58
C PRO A 50 -3.27 -9.55 -8.45
N VAL A 51 -3.82 -8.98 -9.53
CA VAL A 51 -5.20 -8.44 -9.56
C VAL A 51 -6.23 -9.51 -9.16
N SER A 52 -5.98 -10.77 -9.51
CA SER A 52 -6.86 -11.90 -9.18
C SER A 52 -7.04 -12.14 -7.68
N MET A 53 -6.12 -11.68 -6.81
CA MET A 53 -6.25 -11.78 -5.36
C MET A 53 -7.20 -10.75 -4.75
N VAL A 54 -7.57 -9.70 -5.48
CA VAL A 54 -8.47 -8.63 -4.98
C VAL A 54 -9.93 -8.93 -5.29
N TRP A 55 -10.21 -9.63 -6.40
CA TRP A 55 -11.56 -9.81 -6.96
C TRP A 55 -12.02 -11.28 -6.92
N ASN A 56 -11.94 -11.90 -5.75
CA ASN A 56 -12.50 -13.25 -5.53
C ASN A 56 -13.92 -13.18 -4.95
#